data_AF-A0A399XNT0-F1
#
_entry.id   AF-A0A399XNT0-F1
#
_cell.length_a   1.000
_cell.length_b   1.000
_cell.length_c   1.000
_cell.angle_alpha   90.00
_cell.angle_beta   90.00
_cell.angle_gamma   90.00
#
_symmetry.space_group_name_H-M   'P 1'
#
loop_
_entity.id
_entity.type
_entity.pdbx_description
1 polymer ?
#
loop_
_entity_poly.entity_id
_entity_poly.type
_entity_poly.pdbx_seq_one_letter_code
_entity_poly.pdbx_strand_id
1 'polypeptide(L)'
;MDRWATVWAFVHVLSWATYMGGALVMEFVWRPAQQHLPPSQTAVACQWMGRRYRWVALAALLGAGSSGAARLVAAGQISLSPPVFGDQLALSNGYGRTILATTVLWAVMLGTVGLLSLVAHPALHVRMRSDMTDEERGAARSAVMKAIRRMDIVLRVDLVLAAVAALLGASLSFGGIL
;
A
#
# COMPACT_ATOMS: atom_id res chain seq x y z
N MET A 1 -9.62 19.49 -23.24
CA MET A 1 -8.95 18.92 -22.05
C MET A 1 -7.46 19.04 -22.26
N ASP A 2 -6.75 19.59 -21.27
CA ASP A 2 -5.30 19.71 -21.30
C ASP A 2 -4.67 18.30 -21.34
N ARG A 3 -3.72 18.05 -22.26
CA ARG A 3 -3.17 16.70 -22.50
C ARG A 3 -2.57 16.12 -21.22
N TRP A 4 -2.01 16.97 -20.38
CA TRP A 4 -1.42 16.60 -19.09
C TRP A 4 -2.45 16.13 -18.06
N ALA A 5 -3.65 16.71 -18.03
CA ALA A 5 -4.70 16.28 -17.11
C ALA A 5 -5.12 14.82 -17.39
N THR A 6 -5.22 14.44 -18.67
CA THR A 6 -5.52 13.07 -19.08
C THR A 6 -4.40 12.10 -18.69
N VAL A 7 -3.13 12.49 -18.89
CA VAL A 7 -1.98 11.66 -18.51
C VAL A 7 -1.98 11.42 -17.00
N TRP A 8 -2.17 12.44 -16.18
CA TRP A 8 -2.22 12.28 -14.73
C TRP A 8 -3.41 11.45 -14.27
N ALA A 9 -4.58 11.60 -14.91
CA ALA A 9 -5.73 10.74 -14.63
C ALA A 9 -5.42 9.27 -14.94
N PHE A 10 -4.80 8.98 -16.09
CA PHE A 10 -4.41 7.63 -16.48
C PHE A 10 -3.40 7.03 -15.50
N VAL A 11 -2.32 7.76 -15.16
CA VAL A 11 -1.31 7.32 -14.18
C VAL A 11 -1.95 7.04 -12.84
N HIS A 12 -2.89 7.88 -12.39
CA HIS A 12 -3.59 7.70 -11.12
C HIS A 12 -4.40 6.41 -11.09
N VAL A 13 -5.22 6.18 -12.12
CA VAL A 13 -6.04 4.96 -12.23
C VAL A 13 -5.16 3.72 -12.33
N LEU A 14 -4.12 3.75 -13.17
CA LEU A 14 -3.18 2.63 -13.33
C LEU A 14 -2.46 2.30 -12.01
N SER A 15 -2.06 3.34 -11.26
CA SER A 15 -1.41 3.19 -9.97
C SER A 15 -2.32 2.52 -8.95
N TRP A 16 -3.56 2.99 -8.81
CA TRP A 16 -4.54 2.37 -7.92
C TRP A 16 -4.90 0.94 -8.34
N ALA A 17 -5.12 0.70 -9.64
CA ALA A 17 -5.41 -0.62 -10.17
C ALA A 17 -4.26 -1.60 -9.89
N THR A 18 -3.02 -1.16 -10.04
CA THR A 18 -1.84 -1.97 -9.78
C THR A 18 -1.70 -2.29 -8.29
N TYR A 19 -1.84 -1.28 -7.42
CA TYR A 19 -1.72 -1.46 -5.98
C TYR A 19 -2.84 -2.36 -5.42
N MET A 20 -4.10 -2.01 -5.70
CA MET A 20 -5.26 -2.76 -5.22
C MET A 20 -5.32 -4.15 -5.87
N GLY A 21 -5.11 -4.26 -7.18
CA GLY A 21 -5.06 -5.54 -7.88
C GLY A 21 -3.97 -6.45 -7.33
N GLY A 22 -2.78 -5.90 -7.06
CA GLY A 22 -1.71 -6.62 -6.39
C GLY A 22 -2.11 -7.11 -4.99
N ALA A 23 -2.72 -6.26 -4.17
CA ALA A 23 -3.17 -6.63 -2.82
C ALA A 23 -4.25 -7.74 -2.86
N LEU A 24 -5.19 -7.66 -3.80
CA LEU A 24 -6.22 -8.67 -4.02
C LEU A 24 -5.62 -10.01 -4.47
N VAL A 25 -4.69 -10.00 -5.43
CA VAL A 25 -3.99 -11.22 -5.86
C VAL A 25 -3.22 -11.85 -4.70
N MET A 26 -2.57 -11.03 -3.87
CA MET A 26 -1.85 -11.52 -2.69
C MET A 26 -2.79 -12.19 -1.69
N GLU A 27 -3.94 -11.58 -1.36
CA GLU A 27 -4.87 -12.13 -0.38
C GLU A 27 -5.66 -13.33 -0.89
N PHE A 28 -6.17 -13.28 -2.12
CA PHE A 28 -7.16 -14.23 -2.62
C PHE A 28 -6.60 -15.31 -3.54
N VAL A 29 -5.44 -15.09 -4.15
CA VAL A 29 -4.82 -16.08 -5.06
C VAL A 29 -3.60 -16.69 -4.40
N TRP A 30 -2.67 -15.84 -3.96
CA TRP A 30 -1.37 -16.30 -3.49
C TRP A 30 -1.44 -16.98 -2.12
N ARG A 31 -2.06 -16.35 -1.11
CA ARG A 31 -2.17 -16.96 0.23
C ARG A 31 -2.85 -18.33 0.22
N PRO A 32 -3.98 -18.56 -0.49
CA PRO A 32 -4.56 -19.91 -0.57
C PRO A 32 -3.63 -20.92 -1.23
N ALA A 33 -2.90 -20.51 -2.29
CA ALA A 33 -1.93 -21.39 -2.94
C ALA A 33 -0.80 -21.82 -2.00
N GLN A 34 -0.35 -20.94 -1.09
CA GLN A 34 0.70 -21.25 -0.11
C GLN A 34 0.34 -22.36 0.87
N GLN A 35 -0.94 -22.56 1.17
CA GLN A 35 -1.38 -23.60 2.11
C GLN A 35 -1.10 -25.03 1.60
N HIS A 36 -0.88 -25.17 0.30
CA HIS A 36 -0.62 -26.45 -0.36
C HIS A 36 0.88 -26.70 -0.60
N LEU A 37 1.75 -25.75 -0.22
CA LEU A 37 3.19 -25.88 -0.39
C LEU A 37 3.84 -26.50 0.86
N PRO A 38 4.87 -27.35 0.71
CA PRO A 38 5.73 -27.74 1.80
C PRO A 38 6.30 -26.51 2.56
N PRO A 39 6.50 -26.58 3.89
CA PRO A 39 6.94 -25.42 4.68
C PRO A 39 8.25 -24.78 4.19
N SER A 40 9.20 -25.60 3.73
CA SER A 40 10.48 -25.14 3.17
C SER A 40 10.30 -24.34 1.89
N GLN A 41 9.36 -24.74 1.02
CA GLN A 41 9.05 -24.04 -0.23
C GLN A 41 8.24 -22.77 0.04
N THR A 42 7.33 -22.80 1.01
CA THR A 42 6.52 -21.64 1.42
C THR A 42 7.40 -20.47 1.85
N ALA A 43 8.45 -20.72 2.63
CA ALA A 43 9.37 -19.67 3.08
C ALA A 43 10.10 -18.98 1.91
N VAL A 44 10.62 -19.76 0.96
CA VAL A 44 11.32 -19.24 -0.23
C VAL A 44 10.35 -18.46 -1.12
N ALA A 45 9.16 -19.01 -1.35
CA ALA A 45 8.11 -18.40 -2.15
C ALA A 45 7.63 -17.08 -1.53
N CYS A 46 7.40 -17.03 -0.21
CA CYS A 46 7.11 -15.81 0.55
C CYS A 46 8.19 -14.75 0.37
N GLN A 47 9.46 -15.13 0.47
CA GLN A 47 10.57 -14.18 0.36
C GLN A 47 10.65 -13.56 -1.04
N TRP A 48 10.52 -14.38 -2.09
CA TRP A 48 10.55 -13.90 -3.47
C TRP A 48 9.34 -13.04 -3.83
N MET A 49 8.14 -13.52 -3.49
CA MET A 49 6.91 -12.81 -3.79
C MET A 49 6.83 -11.50 -2.99
N GLY A 50 7.11 -11.55 -1.68
CA GLY A 50 7.10 -10.37 -0.81
C GLY A 50 8.10 -9.29 -1.26
N ARG A 51 9.29 -9.69 -1.71
CA ARG A 51 10.30 -8.74 -2.22
C ARG A 51 9.82 -8.02 -3.48
N ARG A 52 9.21 -8.73 -4.42
CA ARG A 52 8.72 -8.14 -5.68
C ARG A 52 7.50 -7.28 -5.43
N TYR A 53 6.52 -7.83 -4.71
CA TYR A 53 5.27 -7.15 -4.39
C TYR A 53 5.52 -5.80 -3.72
N ARG A 54 6.42 -5.71 -2.74
CA ARG A 54 6.64 -4.44 -2.03
C ARG A 54 7.11 -3.31 -2.94
N TRP A 55 8.01 -3.59 -3.88
CA TRP A 55 8.58 -2.54 -4.73
C TRP A 55 7.55 -2.06 -5.74
N VAL A 56 6.74 -2.99 -6.27
CA VAL A 56 5.61 -2.67 -7.12
C VAL A 56 4.55 -1.88 -6.34
N ALA A 57 4.22 -2.30 -5.11
CA ALA A 57 3.26 -1.62 -4.26
C ALA A 57 3.72 -0.20 -3.87
N LEU A 58 4.99 -0.03 -3.49
CA LEU A 58 5.57 1.30 -3.21
C LEU A 58 5.55 2.19 -4.45
N ALA A 59 5.98 1.69 -5.61
CA ALA A 59 5.96 2.45 -6.85
C ALA A 59 4.53 2.86 -7.23
N ALA A 60 3.56 1.96 -7.06
CA ALA A 60 2.16 2.22 -7.30
C ALA A 60 1.58 3.26 -6.32
N LEU A 61 1.90 3.18 -5.03
CA LEU A 61 1.46 4.17 -4.04
C LEU A 61 2.06 5.54 -4.28
N LEU A 62 3.35 5.62 -4.62
CA LEU A 62 4.01 6.88 -5.00
C LEU A 62 3.40 7.44 -6.29
N GLY A 63 3.12 6.60 -7.27
CA GLY A 63 2.39 6.95 -8.49
C GLY A 63 1.00 7.52 -8.19
N ALA A 64 0.23 6.87 -7.32
CA ALA A 64 -1.11 7.33 -6.92
C ALA A 64 -1.05 8.70 -6.20
N GLY A 65 -0.13 8.87 -5.26
CA GLY A 65 0.03 10.12 -4.52
C GLY A 65 0.48 11.29 -5.41
N SER A 66 1.55 11.08 -6.19
CA SER A 66 2.08 12.11 -7.09
C SER A 66 1.09 12.52 -8.19
N SER A 67 0.42 11.55 -8.82
CA SER A 67 -0.62 11.84 -9.81
C SER A 67 -1.87 12.49 -9.20
N GLY A 68 -2.25 12.11 -7.98
CA GLY A 68 -3.35 12.76 -7.24
C GLY A 68 -3.04 14.23 -6.95
N ALA A 69 -1.84 14.51 -6.43
CA ALA A 69 -1.36 15.87 -6.20
C ALA A 69 -1.29 16.69 -7.51
N ALA A 70 -0.75 16.10 -8.58
CA ALA A 70 -0.69 16.76 -9.89
C ALA A 70 -2.08 17.14 -10.43
N ARG A 71 -3.09 16.28 -10.21
CA ARG A 71 -4.48 16.58 -10.59
C ARG A 71 -5.08 17.71 -9.76
N LEU A 72 -4.80 17.78 -8.46
CA LEU A 72 -5.25 18.88 -7.62
C LEU A 72 -4.60 20.22 -8.02
N VAL A 73 -3.31 20.21 -8.36
CA VAL A 73 -2.62 21.39 -8.91
C VAL A 73 -3.23 21.80 -10.26
N ALA A 74 -3.44 20.85 -11.18
CA ALA A 74 -4.04 21.13 -12.47
C ALA A 74 -5.50 21.65 -12.37
N ALA A 75 -6.22 21.27 -11.32
CA ALA A 75 -7.56 21.76 -11.01
C ALA A 75 -7.57 23.10 -10.25
N GLY A 76 -6.40 23.73 -10.04
CA GLY A 76 -6.26 24.98 -9.31
C GLY A 76 -6.59 24.86 -7.81
N GLN A 77 -6.65 23.64 -7.26
CA GLN A 77 -6.97 23.40 -5.86
C GLN A 77 -5.73 23.48 -4.95
N ILE A 78 -4.53 23.29 -5.50
CA ILE A 78 -3.27 23.48 -4.78
C ILE A 78 -2.41 24.47 -5.56
N SER A 79 -1.94 25.50 -4.88
CA SER A 79 -1.08 26.56 -5.42
C SER A 79 0.17 26.76 -4.56
N LEU A 80 1.25 27.23 -5.18
CA LEU A 80 2.46 27.66 -4.46
C LEU A 80 2.31 29.07 -3.85
N SER A 81 1.32 29.83 -4.31
CA SER A 81 1.02 31.18 -3.82
C SER A 81 -0.25 31.17 -2.96
N PRO A 82 -0.32 31.98 -1.90
CA PRO A 82 -1.54 32.11 -1.09
C PRO A 82 -2.77 32.56 -1.91
N PRO A 83 -3.95 31.98 -1.66
CA PRO A 83 -4.20 30.84 -0.76
C PRO A 83 -3.66 29.53 -1.35
N VAL A 84 -2.93 28.75 -0.52
CA VAL A 84 -2.30 27.48 -0.93
C VAL A 84 -3.33 26.42 -1.30
N PHE A 85 -4.51 26.45 -0.66
CA PHE A 85 -5.61 25.53 -0.91
C PHE A 85 -6.82 26.29 -1.45
N GLY A 86 -7.43 25.76 -2.50
CA GLY A 86 -8.67 26.28 -3.07
C GLY A 86 -9.89 25.99 -2.20
N ASP A 87 -10.98 26.73 -2.42
CA ASP A 87 -12.20 26.67 -1.60
C ASP A 87 -12.84 25.28 -1.56
N GLN A 88 -12.65 24.44 -2.59
CA GLN A 88 -13.20 23.07 -2.58
C GLN A 88 -12.47 22.16 -1.59
N LEU A 89 -11.22 22.47 -1.22
CA LEU A 89 -10.46 21.74 -0.21
C LEU A 89 -10.77 22.19 1.23
N ALA A 90 -11.64 23.19 1.42
CA ALA A 90 -12.06 23.59 2.75
C ALA A 90 -12.77 22.44 3.48
N LEU A 91 -12.55 22.33 4.80
CA LEU A 91 -13.17 21.28 5.63
C LEU A 91 -14.68 21.44 5.81
N SER A 92 -15.23 22.61 5.46
CA SER A 92 -16.67 22.84 5.36
C SER A 92 -17.29 22.17 4.12
N ASN A 93 -16.48 21.79 3.13
CA ASN A 93 -16.90 21.11 1.91
C ASN A 93 -16.66 19.59 2.03
N GLY A 94 -17.65 18.79 1.63
CA GLY A 94 -17.51 17.33 1.67
C GLY A 94 -16.44 16.78 0.71
N TYR A 95 -16.17 17.49 -0.39
CA TYR A 95 -15.06 17.21 -1.28
C TYR A 95 -13.72 17.30 -0.53
N GLY A 96 -13.51 18.41 0.18
CA GLY A 96 -12.29 18.67 0.95
C GLY A 96 -12.06 17.64 2.06
N ARG A 97 -13.11 17.29 2.81
CA ARG A 97 -13.04 16.22 3.83
C ARG A 97 -12.71 14.86 3.22
N THR A 98 -13.31 14.53 2.08
CA THR A 98 -13.06 13.27 1.37
C THR A 98 -11.63 13.20 0.83
N ILE A 99 -11.10 14.29 0.27
CA ILE A 99 -9.70 14.40 -0.15
C ILE A 99 -8.78 14.19 1.05
N LEU A 100 -9.01 14.90 2.16
CA LEU A 100 -8.18 14.77 3.36
C LEU A 100 -8.18 13.34 3.89
N ALA A 101 -9.35 12.72 4.04
CA ALA A 101 -9.45 11.34 4.51
C ALA A 101 -8.73 10.36 3.57
N THR A 102 -8.89 10.54 2.25
CA THR A 102 -8.18 9.71 1.25
C THR A 102 -6.67 9.91 1.32
N THR A 103 -6.18 11.14 1.50
CA THR A 103 -4.76 11.46 1.68
C THR A 103 -4.19 10.84 2.96
N VAL A 104 -4.94 10.89 4.07
CA VAL A 104 -4.53 10.26 5.34
C VAL A 104 -4.44 8.74 5.17
N LEU A 105 -5.45 8.09 4.59
CA LEU A 105 -5.41 6.65 4.31
C LEU A 105 -4.24 6.28 3.41
N TRP A 106 -4.01 7.06 2.34
CA TRP A 106 -2.87 6.89 1.45
C TRP A 106 -1.53 6.98 2.21
N ALA A 107 -1.36 7.97 3.09
CA ALA A 107 -0.15 8.12 3.89
C ALA A 107 0.06 6.95 4.86
N VAL A 108 -1.02 6.44 5.47
CA VAL A 108 -0.96 5.25 6.34
C VAL A 108 -0.54 4.02 5.55
N MET A 109 -1.09 3.79 4.36
CA MET A 109 -0.71 2.68 3.48
C MET A 109 0.75 2.79 3.03
N LEU A 110 1.17 3.97 2.57
CA LEU A 110 2.56 4.23 2.18
C LEU A 110 3.53 4.00 3.34
N GLY A 111 3.19 4.48 4.54
CA GLY A 111 3.96 4.25 5.76
C GLY A 111 4.04 2.77 6.12
N THR A 112 2.91 2.06 6.02
CA THR A 112 2.81 0.62 6.33
C THR A 112 3.68 -0.21 5.39
N VAL A 113 3.51 -0.04 4.07
CA VAL A 113 4.30 -0.74 3.06
C VAL A 113 5.77 -0.33 3.14
N GLY A 114 6.07 0.95 3.41
CA GLY A 114 7.42 1.46 3.61
C GLY A 114 8.13 0.82 4.80
N LEU A 115 7.48 0.77 5.96
CA LEU A 115 8.01 0.12 7.17
C LEU A 115 8.24 -1.38 6.97
N LEU A 116 7.29 -2.08 6.34
CA LEU A 116 7.45 -3.48 5.99
C LEU A 116 8.64 -3.70 5.03
N SER A 117 8.85 -2.75 4.12
CA SER A 117 9.93 -2.80 3.13
C SER A 117 11.31 -2.59 3.74
N LEU A 118 11.44 -1.64 4.67
CA LEU A 118 12.72 -1.20 5.22
C LEU A 118 13.11 -1.94 6.51
N VAL A 119 12.15 -2.26 7.39
CA VAL A 119 12.44 -2.74 8.75
C VAL A 119 12.13 -4.22 8.93
N ALA A 120 11.00 -4.71 8.42
CA ALA A 120 10.56 -6.08 8.71
C ALA A 120 11.26 -7.15 7.87
N HIS A 121 11.66 -6.83 6.64
CA HIS A 121 12.22 -7.81 5.71
C HIS A 121 13.69 -8.21 5.97
N PRO A 122 14.60 -7.31 6.42
CA PRO A 122 15.95 -7.69 6.83
C PRO A 122 15.97 -8.74 7.95
N ALA A 123 14.99 -8.69 8.87
CA ALA A 123 14.87 -9.66 9.96
C ALA A 123 14.47 -11.08 9.49
N LEU A 124 13.86 -11.22 8.31
CA LEU A 124 13.53 -12.51 7.71
C LEU A 124 14.72 -13.16 6.98
N HIS A 125 15.83 -12.43 6.82
CA HIS A 125 17.06 -12.93 6.18
C HIS A 125 18.01 -13.63 7.15
N VAL A 126 17.64 -13.81 8.42
CA VAL A 126 18.47 -14.54 9.39
C VAL A 126 18.65 -15.97 8.92
N ARG A 127 19.82 -16.25 8.34
CA ARG A 127 20.24 -17.60 7.97
C ARG A 127 20.50 -18.37 9.26
N MET A 128 19.77 -19.48 9.46
CA MET A 128 20.10 -20.41 10.54
C MET A 128 21.52 -20.92 10.29
N ARG A 129 22.43 -20.62 11.22
CA ARG A 129 23.81 -21.08 11.11
C ARG A 129 23.88 -22.57 11.45
N SER A 130 24.84 -23.27 10.85
CA SER A 130 25.00 -24.72 11.04
C SER A 130 25.50 -25.10 12.44
N ASP A 131 25.99 -24.14 13.21
CA ASP A 131 26.48 -24.30 14.59
C ASP A 131 25.39 -24.11 15.65
N MET A 132 24.14 -23.78 15.25
CA MET A 132 23.04 -23.60 16.20
C MET A 132 22.58 -24.94 16.78
N THR A 133 22.37 -24.96 18.09
CA THR A 133 21.74 -26.08 18.82
C THR A 133 20.29 -26.29 18.36
N ASP A 134 19.72 -27.47 18.62
CA ASP A 134 18.34 -27.76 18.23
C ASP A 134 17.31 -26.87 18.94
N GLU A 135 17.58 -26.47 20.19
CA GLU A 135 16.76 -25.50 20.95
C GLU A 135 16.81 -24.11 20.32
N GLU A 136 17.99 -23.61 19.96
CA GLU A 136 18.14 -22.31 19.29
C GLU A 136 17.47 -22.28 17.92
N ARG A 137 17.54 -23.39 17.16
CA ARG A 137 16.81 -23.54 15.89
C ARG A 137 15.30 -23.51 16.10
N GLY A 138 14.80 -24.16 17.15
CA GLY A 138 13.38 -24.12 17.52
C GLY A 138 12.90 -22.71 17.86
N ALA A 139 13.64 -22.00 18.71
CA ALA A 139 13.33 -20.64 19.12
C ALA A 139 13.36 -19.65 17.93
N ALA A 140 14.36 -19.74 17.06
CA ALA A 140 14.48 -18.92 15.86
C ALA A 140 13.31 -19.13 14.90
N ARG A 141 12.91 -20.39 14.65
CA ARG A 141 11.74 -20.71 13.82
C ARG A 141 10.45 -20.13 14.39
N SER A 142 10.24 -20.23 15.70
CA SER A 142 9.07 -19.68 16.38
C SER A 142 9.00 -18.14 16.24
N ALA A 143 10.13 -17.46 16.40
CA ALA A 143 10.21 -16.00 16.22
C ALA A 143 9.86 -15.57 14.78
N VAL A 144 10.39 -16.27 13.78
CA VAL A 144 10.09 -16.01 12.36
C VAL A 144 8.61 -16.23 12.08
N MET A 145 8.00 -17.31 12.58
CA MET A 145 6.57 -17.58 12.40
C MET A 145 5.68 -16.50 13.04
N LYS A 146 6.05 -15.98 14.22
CA LYS A 146 5.35 -14.86 14.85
C LYS A 146 5.47 -13.58 14.01
N ALA A 147 6.64 -13.31 13.44
CA ALA A 147 6.85 -12.16 12.56
C ALA A 147 5.99 -12.25 11.29
N ILE A 148 5.96 -13.42 10.64
CA ILE A 148 5.11 -13.68 9.47
C ILE A 148 3.64 -13.43 9.81
N ARG A 149 3.14 -13.97 10.92
CA ARG A 149 1.73 -13.76 11.32
C ARG A 149 1.40 -12.29 11.57
N ARG A 150 2.32 -11.52 12.14
CA ARG A 150 2.13 -10.07 12.33
C ARG A 150 2.09 -9.34 10.99
N MET A 151 3.00 -9.66 10.08
CA MET A 151 3.00 -9.08 8.72
C MET A 151 1.70 -9.41 7.98
N ASP A 152 1.17 -10.62 8.16
CA ASP A 152 -0.10 -11.02 7.54
C ASP A 152 -1.28 -10.16 7.98
N ILE A 153 -1.38 -9.89 9.28
CA ILE A 153 -2.42 -9.01 9.84
C ILE A 153 -2.28 -7.61 9.27
N VAL A 154 -1.05 -7.07 9.25
CA VAL A 154 -0.77 -5.72 8.74
C VAL A 154 -1.19 -5.61 7.27
N LEU A 155 -0.85 -6.58 6.43
CA LEU A 155 -1.23 -6.58 5.01
C LEU A 155 -2.74 -6.70 4.78
N ARG A 156 -3.48 -7.39 5.67
CA ARG A 156 -4.95 -7.44 5.61
C ARG A 156 -5.59 -6.12 5.97
N VAL A 157 -5.08 -5.47 7.02
CA VAL A 157 -5.50 -4.12 7.38
C VAL A 157 -5.21 -3.16 6.21
N ASP A 158 -4.03 -3.25 5.62
CA ASP A 158 -3.64 -2.47 4.44
C ASP A 158 -4.61 -2.65 3.27
N LEU A 159 -5.04 -3.89 2.97
CA LEU A 159 -6.07 -4.16 1.97
C LEU A 159 -7.42 -3.49 2.29
N VAL A 160 -7.85 -3.52 3.55
CA VAL A 160 -9.09 -2.86 3.97
C VAL A 160 -8.97 -1.35 3.80
N LEU A 161 -7.84 -0.75 4.20
CA LEU A 161 -7.58 0.68 4.01
C LEU A 161 -7.56 1.04 2.52
N ALA A 162 -6.98 0.19 1.67
CA ALA A 162 -6.96 0.38 0.23
C ALA A 162 -8.37 0.37 -0.37
N ALA A 163 -9.22 -0.57 0.06
CA ALA A 163 -10.61 -0.65 -0.37
C ALA A 163 -11.40 0.60 0.05
N VAL A 164 -11.26 1.03 1.32
CA VAL A 164 -11.92 2.25 1.83
C VAL A 164 -11.43 3.48 1.06
N ALA A 165 -10.13 3.63 0.86
CA ALA A 165 -9.55 4.75 0.13
C ALA A 165 -10.00 4.77 -1.35
N ALA A 166 -10.13 3.61 -2.00
CA ALA A 166 -10.66 3.50 -3.35
C ALA A 166 -12.14 3.93 -3.42
N LEU A 167 -12.96 3.54 -2.43
CA LEU A 167 -14.36 3.97 -2.34
C LEU A 167 -14.49 5.47 -2.11
N LEU A 168 -13.69 6.04 -1.20
CA LEU A 168 -13.64 7.49 -0.98
C LEU A 168 -13.17 8.21 -2.24
N GLY A 169 -12.12 7.71 -2.90
CA GLY A 169 -11.61 8.25 -4.16
C GLY A 169 -12.66 8.21 -5.28
N ALA A 170 -13.42 7.13 -5.39
CA ALA A 170 -14.54 7.03 -6.34
C ALA A 170 -15.66 8.01 -6.01
N SER A 171 -15.96 8.23 -4.72
CA SER A 171 -17.00 9.18 -4.30
C SER A 171 -16.70 10.64 -4.69
N LEU A 172 -15.44 10.98 -4.96
CA LEU A 172 -15.04 12.32 -5.40
C LEU A 172 -15.67 12.73 -6.74
N SER A 173 -16.05 11.79 -7.61
CA SER A 173 -16.79 12.12 -8.84
C SER A 173 -18.22 12.59 -8.57
N PHE A 174 -18.72 12.39 -7.34
CA PHE A 174 -20.04 12.80 -6.88
C PHE A 174 -19.97 13.93 -5.83
N GLY A 175 -18.83 14.61 -5.71
CA GLY A 175 -18.63 15.71 -4.75
C GLY A 175 -18.09 15.27 -3.38
N GLY A 176 -17.79 13.98 -3.20
CA GLY A 176 -17.31 13.43 -1.93
C GLY A 176 -18.45 13.04 -0.97
N ILE A 177 -18.19 12.02 -0.15
CA ILE A 177 -19.20 11.44 0.75
C ILE A 177 -19.10 11.94 2.20
N LEU A 178 -17.97 12.56 2.57
CA LEU A 178 -17.68 12.95 3.95
C LEU A 178 -18.20 14.32 4.34
#